data_AF-K2BVU6-F1
#
_entry.id   AF-K2BVU6-F1
#
_cell.length_a   1.000
_cell.length_b   1.000
_cell.length_c   1.000
_cell.angle_alpha   90.00
_cell.angle_beta   90.00
_cell.angle_gamma   90.00
#
_symmetry.space_group_name_H-M   'P 1'
#
loop_
_entity.id
_entity.type
_entity.pdbx_description
1 polymer ?
#
loop_
_entity_poly.entity_id
_entity_poly.type
_entity_poly.pdbx_seq_one_letter_code
_entity_poly.pdbx_strand_id
1 'polypeptide(L)'
;MTQDEVRLTREQLEKMNQLHRRELRQIKNMSEAQFQVFRKNFSFGHLENITRAEAHALLTSMLALNLQLLADLDPLSSDPARHRQTGS
;
A
#
# COMPACT_ATOMS: atom_id res chain seq x y z
N MET A 1 -23.89 -10.00 -10.75
CA MET A 1 -22.81 -10.16 -9.76
C MET A 1 -22.62 -8.80 -9.13
N THR A 2 -23.03 -8.62 -7.87
CA THR A 2 -22.89 -7.35 -7.17
C THR A 2 -21.41 -7.10 -6.91
N GLN A 3 -20.89 -6.01 -7.46
CA GLN A 3 -19.61 -5.44 -7.03
C GLN A 3 -19.81 -5.00 -5.58
N ASP A 4 -19.51 -5.88 -4.63
CA ASP A 4 -19.24 -5.47 -3.27
C ASP A 4 -17.97 -4.61 -3.34
N GLU A 5 -18.13 -3.30 -3.46
CA GLU A 5 -17.06 -2.34 -3.23
C GLU A 5 -16.52 -2.60 -1.83
N VAL A 6 -15.37 -3.27 -1.77
CA VAL A 6 -14.62 -3.42 -0.52
C VAL A 6 -14.19 -2.02 -0.11
N ARG A 7 -15.00 -1.37 0.73
CA ARG A 7 -14.64 -0.12 1.38
C ARG A 7 -13.48 -0.40 2.34
N LEU A 8 -12.26 -0.24 1.84
CA LEU A 8 -11.06 -0.30 2.66
C LEU A 8 -11.07 0.88 3.63
N THR A 9 -10.99 0.60 4.92
CA THR A 9 -10.92 1.64 5.94
C THR A 9 -9.50 2.20 6.02
N ARG A 10 -9.37 3.45 6.52
CA ARG A 10 -8.08 4.09 6.82
C ARG A 10 -7.18 3.17 7.66
N GLU A 11 -7.74 2.57 8.70
CA GLU A 11 -7.03 1.64 9.59
C GLU A 11 -6.52 0.39 8.86
N GLN A 12 -7.28 -0.14 7.91
CA GLN A 12 -6.86 -1.31 7.12
C GLN A 12 -5.67 -0.95 6.21
N LEU A 13 -5.72 0.20 5.54
CA LEU A 13 -4.62 0.67 4.69
C LEU A 13 -3.36 0.97 5.52
N GLU A 14 -3.49 1.58 6.70
CA GLU A 14 -2.37 1.80 7.62
C GLU A 14 -1.72 0.48 8.06
N LYS A 15 -2.53 -0.53 8.43
CA LYS A 15 -2.06 -1.88 8.77
C LYS A 15 -1.33 -2.54 7.60
N MET A 16 -1.89 -2.47 6.39
CA MET A 16 -1.24 -3.00 5.19
C MET A 16 0.08 -2.28 4.88
N ASN A 17 0.14 -0.95 5.07
CA ASN A 17 1.37 -0.18 4.86
C ASN A 17 2.49 -0.59 5.83
N GLN A 18 2.15 -0.82 7.09
CA GLN A 18 3.11 -1.33 8.07
C GLN A 18 3.61 -2.73 7.68
N LEU A 19 2.73 -3.61 7.22
CA LEU A 19 3.06 -4.95 6.75
C LEU A 19 3.99 -4.90 5.52
N HIS A 20 3.62 -4.20 4.45
CA HIS A 20 4.44 -4.10 3.23
C HIS A 20 5.82 -3.50 3.53
N ARG A 21 5.91 -2.48 4.40
CA ARG A 21 7.21 -1.93 4.84
C ARG A 21 8.07 -2.95 5.56
N ARG A 22 7.48 -3.81 6.39
CA ARG A 22 8.20 -4.92 7.05
C ARG A 22 8.70 -5.94 6.04
N GLU A 23 7.83 -6.34 5.12
CA GLU A 23 8.14 -7.31 4.07
C GLU A 23 9.23 -6.84 3.11
N LEU A 24 9.21 -5.55 2.71
CA LEU A 24 10.29 -4.94 1.91
C LEU A 24 11.65 -5.01 2.62
N ARG A 25 11.69 -4.75 3.95
CA ARG A 25 12.93 -4.90 4.74
C ARG A 25 13.40 -6.36 4.78
N GLN A 26 12.48 -7.31 4.84
CA GLN A 26 12.81 -8.73 4.82
C GLN A 26 13.42 -9.14 3.47
N ILE A 27 12.76 -8.81 2.34
CA ILE A 27 13.23 -9.14 0.98
C ILE A 27 14.59 -8.51 0.67
N LYS A 28 14.83 -7.27 1.14
CA LYS A 28 16.11 -6.59 0.93
C LYS A 28 17.30 -7.37 1.50
N ASN A 29 17.08 -8.10 2.60
CA ASN A 29 18.12 -8.85 3.32
C ASN A 29 18.15 -10.34 2.94
N MET A 30 17.31 -10.78 2.01
CA MET A 30 17.26 -12.16 1.54
C MET A 30 18.07 -12.35 0.26
N SER A 31 18.72 -13.51 0.12
CA SER A 31 19.18 -14.00 -1.18
C SER A 31 18.00 -14.49 -2.02
N GLU A 32 18.21 -14.68 -3.34
CA GLU A 32 17.18 -15.24 -4.22
C GLU A 32 16.71 -16.63 -3.74
N ALA A 33 17.65 -17.50 -3.34
CA ALA A 33 17.33 -18.84 -2.86
C ALA A 33 16.48 -18.81 -1.58
N GLN A 34 16.81 -17.94 -0.62
CA GLN A 34 16.00 -17.74 0.58
C GLN A 34 14.60 -17.23 0.25
N PHE A 35 14.52 -16.25 -0.67
CA PHE A 35 13.25 -15.71 -1.13
C PHE A 35 12.37 -16.82 -1.75
N GLN A 36 12.90 -17.65 -2.65
CA GLN A 36 12.12 -18.71 -3.30
C GLN A 36 11.52 -19.72 -2.31
N VAL A 37 12.21 -20.01 -1.20
CA VAL A 37 11.71 -20.88 -0.13
C VAL A 37 10.57 -20.20 0.65
N PHE A 38 10.72 -18.91 0.98
CA PHE A 38 9.80 -18.19 1.85
C PHE A 38 8.75 -17.34 1.13
N ARG A 39 8.73 -17.32 -0.21
CA ARG A 39 7.84 -16.45 -1.00
C ARG A 39 6.35 -16.58 -0.67
N LYS A 40 5.91 -17.75 -0.19
CA LYS A 40 4.52 -18.01 0.22
C LYS A 40 4.11 -17.29 1.51
N ASN A 41 5.06 -16.75 2.27
CA ASN A 41 4.81 -16.09 3.56
C ASN A 41 4.55 -14.59 3.42
N PHE A 42 4.59 -14.06 2.21
CA PHE A 42 4.35 -12.64 1.93
C PHE A 42 2.87 -12.37 1.64
N SER A 43 2.45 -11.14 1.93
CA SER A 43 1.08 -10.65 1.77
C SER A 43 0.51 -10.76 0.35
N PHE A 44 1.36 -10.79 -0.68
CA PHE A 44 0.95 -10.97 -2.07
C PHE A 44 0.57 -12.41 -2.44
N GLY A 45 0.70 -13.36 -1.50
CA GLY A 45 0.29 -14.74 -1.70
C GLY A 45 1.22 -15.56 -2.60
N HIS A 46 0.68 -16.62 -3.21
CA HIS A 46 1.47 -17.51 -4.06
C HIS A 46 1.50 -17.02 -5.52
N LEU A 47 2.66 -16.52 -5.93
CA LEU A 47 2.95 -16.17 -7.33
C LEU A 47 3.99 -17.14 -7.88
N GLU A 48 3.64 -17.86 -8.95
CA GLU A 48 4.57 -18.77 -9.63
C GLU A 48 5.70 -17.99 -10.30
N ASN A 49 6.91 -18.55 -10.26
CA ASN A 49 8.12 -18.02 -10.90
C ASN A 49 8.51 -16.56 -10.64
N ILE A 50 7.90 -15.88 -9.65
CA ILE A 50 8.31 -14.53 -9.28
C ILE A 50 9.75 -14.52 -8.75
N THR A 51 10.56 -13.58 -9.21
CA THR A 51 11.91 -13.33 -8.69
C THR A 51 11.86 -12.42 -7.47
N ARG A 52 12.93 -12.40 -6.66
CA ARG A 52 13.03 -11.47 -5.52
C ARG A 52 12.91 -10.01 -5.94
N ALA A 53 13.45 -9.66 -7.11
CA ALA A 53 13.40 -8.29 -7.64
C ALA A 53 11.97 -7.89 -8.02
N GLU A 54 11.23 -8.77 -8.69
CA GLU A 54 9.82 -8.55 -9.04
C GLU A 54 8.94 -8.49 -7.79
N ALA A 55 9.18 -9.34 -6.79
CA ALA A 55 8.45 -9.28 -5.53
C ALA A 55 8.71 -7.97 -4.77
N HIS A 56 9.95 -7.47 -4.78
CA HIS A 56 10.28 -6.17 -4.23
C HIS A 56 9.54 -5.05 -4.98
N ALA A 57 9.52 -5.08 -6.31
CA ALA A 57 8.80 -4.10 -7.12
C ALA A 57 7.29 -4.15 -6.86
N LEU A 58 6.71 -5.34 -6.77
CA LEU A 58 5.30 -5.55 -6.46
C LEU A 58 4.92 -4.94 -5.11
N LEU A 59 5.64 -5.28 -4.03
CA LEU A 59 5.38 -4.70 -2.71
C LEU A 59 5.55 -3.19 -2.67
N THR A 60 6.51 -2.66 -3.43
CA THR A 60 6.71 -1.21 -3.57
C THR A 60 5.49 -0.56 -4.23
N SER A 61 4.98 -1.14 -5.30
CA SER A 61 3.77 -0.67 -5.99
C SER A 61 2.52 -0.76 -5.12
N MET A 62 2.34 -1.87 -4.40
CA MET A 62 1.23 -2.04 -3.45
C MET A 62 1.29 -1.01 -2.32
N LEU A 63 2.49 -0.73 -1.77
CA LEU A 63 2.67 0.31 -0.76
C LEU A 63 2.37 1.71 -1.32
N ALA A 64 2.85 2.03 -2.52
CA ALA A 64 2.58 3.31 -3.16
C ALA A 64 1.08 3.54 -3.40
N LEU A 65 0.38 2.52 -3.90
CA LEU A 65 -1.07 2.56 -4.10
C LEU A 65 -1.81 2.81 -2.79
N ASN A 66 -1.46 2.08 -1.74
CA ASN A 66 -2.10 2.25 -0.44
C ASN A 66 -1.85 3.65 0.17
N LEU A 67 -0.66 4.22 -0.04
CA LEU A 67 -0.35 5.59 0.39
C LEU A 67 -1.19 6.62 -0.40
N GLN A 68 -1.38 6.41 -1.70
CA GLN A 68 -2.26 7.24 -2.52
C GLN A 68 -3.72 7.14 -2.03
N LEU A 69 -4.22 5.93 -1.80
CA LEU A 69 -5.58 5.71 -1.29
C LEU A 69 -5.79 6.35 0.09
N LEU A 70 -4.78 6.34 0.97
CA LEU A 70 -4.84 7.05 2.25
C LEU A 70 -4.92 8.58 2.07
N ALA A 71 -4.15 9.12 1.13
CA ALA A 71 -4.21 10.55 0.82
C ALA A 71 -5.58 10.95 0.25
N ASP A 72 -6.18 10.10 -0.59
CA ASP A 72 -7.50 10.33 -1.17
C ASP A 72 -8.63 10.17 -0.13
N LEU A 73 -8.42 9.36 0.91
CA LEU A 73 -9.36 9.14 2.01
C LEU A 73 -9.37 10.25 3.06
N ASP A 74 -8.31 11.05 3.19
CA ASP A 74 -8.29 12.24 4.05
C ASP A 74 -8.91 13.41 3.25
N PRO A 75 -10.21 13.75 3.44
CA PRO A 75 -10.82 14.85 2.74
C PRO A 75 -10.49 16.12 3.53
N LEU A 76 -9.25 16.62 3.43
CA LEU A 76 -8.87 17.88 4.05
C LEU A 76 -8.03 18.74 3.09
N SER A 77 -8.73 19.59 2.33
CA SER A 77 -8.45 21.05 2.26
C SER A 77 -9.24 21.80 1.17
N SER A 78 -10.35 21.29 0.66
CA SER A 78 -11.30 22.11 -0.10
C SER A 78 -12.20 22.89 0.86
N ASP A 79 -11.63 23.82 1.64
CA ASP A 79 -12.41 24.85 2.33
C ASP A 79 -12.46 26.10 1.42
N PRO A 80 -13.52 26.32 0.62
CA PRO A 80 -13.65 27.54 -0.16
C PRO A 80 -13.98 28.78 0.70
N ALA A 81 -14.11 28.65 2.03
CA ALA A 81 -14.67 29.71 2.88
C ALA A 81 -13.65 30.77 3.39
N ARG A 82 -12.36 30.70 3.04
CA ARG A 82 -11.37 31.73 3.45
C ARG A 82 -11.12 32.84 2.42
N HIS A 83 -12.05 33.07 1.50
CA HIS A 83 -11.94 34.15 0.52
C HIS A 83 -13.22 34.99 0.44
N ARG A 84 -13.75 35.48 1.55
CA ARG A 84 -14.60 36.70 1.56
C ARG A 84 -14.76 37.23 2.98
N GLN A 85 -14.62 38.54 3.11
CA GLN A 85 -14.84 39.37 4.30
C GLN A 85 -13.60 39.74 5.13
N THR A 86 -12.66 40.44 4.49
CA THR A 86 -12.16 41.70 5.05
C THR A 86 -12.46 42.79 4.03
N GLY A 87 -13.34 43.73 4.39
CA GLY A 87 -13.62 44.92 3.59
C GLY A 87 -15.10 45.26 3.48
N SER A 88 -15.63 45.96 4.48
CA SER A 88 -16.06 47.37 4.37
C SER A 88 -16.69 47.81 5.68
#